data_AF-A0A2E4D7C3-F1
#
_entry.id   AF-A0A2E4D7C3-F1
#
_cell.length_a   1.000
_cell.length_b   1.000
_cell.length_c   1.000
_cell.angle_alpha   90.00
_cell.angle_beta   90.00
_cell.angle_gamma   90.00
#
_symmetry.space_group_name_H-M   'P 1'
#
loop_
_entity.id
_entity.type
_entity.pdbx_description
1 polymer ?
#
loop_
_entity_poly.entity_id
_entity_poly.type
_entity_poly.pdbx_seq_one_letter_code
_entity_poly.pdbx_strand_id
1 'polypeptide(L)'
;MTDKLKEEVNMARRSRKRNISFVTKLKNFATHSKSLPFIVIFSILGILFVVIRMKGIEQDYKLNEIQKLVRIHKIKNKELKAIKAKELSVKKLKAYAQKFDLSEPDEKRIIVIP
;
A
#
# COMPACT_ATOMS: atom_id res chain seq x y z
N MET A 1 2.02 55.04 30.36
CA MET A 1 2.40 54.33 29.11
C MET A 1 3.71 53.55 29.29
N THR A 2 4.66 54.06 30.06
CA THR A 2 5.94 53.43 30.40
C THR A 2 5.84 52.15 31.25
N ASP A 3 4.84 52.03 32.13
CA ASP A 3 4.72 50.84 32.99
C ASP A 3 4.20 49.60 32.26
N LYS A 4 3.26 49.76 31.32
CA LYS A 4 2.80 48.65 30.46
C LYS A 4 3.93 48.09 29.59
N LEU A 5 4.78 48.98 29.05
CA LEU A 5 5.98 48.59 28.29
C LEU A 5 7.01 47.84 29.16
N LYS A 6 7.19 48.23 30.42
CA LYS A 6 8.07 47.51 31.37
C LYS A 6 7.52 46.14 31.74
N GLU A 7 6.19 46.02 31.88
CA GLU A 7 5.53 44.76 32.19
C GLU A 7 5.61 43.76 31.03
N GLU A 8 5.36 44.21 29.79
CA GLU A 8 5.50 43.37 28.60
C GLU A 8 6.95 42.91 28.38
N VAL A 9 7.93 43.80 28.57
CA VAL A 9 9.35 43.44 28.48
C VAL A 9 9.74 42.45 29.59
N ASN A 10 9.21 42.59 30.80
CA ASN A 10 9.46 41.63 31.89
C ASN A 10 8.77 40.28 31.66
N MET A 11 7.56 40.26 31.08
CA MET A 11 6.88 39.01 30.69
C MET A 11 7.62 38.30 29.55
N ALA A 12 8.07 39.04 28.53
CA ALA A 12 8.89 38.49 27.44
C ALA A 12 10.26 37.97 27.94
N ARG A 13 10.88 38.63 28.92
CA ARG A 13 12.12 38.15 29.56
C ARG A 13 11.89 36.87 30.38
N ARG A 14 10.76 36.76 31.08
CA ARG A 14 10.38 35.56 31.86
C ARG A 14 10.08 34.35 30.97
N SER A 15 9.41 34.53 29.83
CA SER A 15 9.14 33.44 28.88
C SER A 15 10.43 32.93 28.23
N ARG A 16 11.36 33.84 27.87
CA ARG A 16 12.69 33.49 27.34
C ARG A 16 13.54 32.71 28.35
N LYS A 17 13.57 33.14 29.62
CA LYS A 17 14.30 32.46 30.70
C LYS A 17 13.78 31.04 30.99
N ARG A 18 12.47 30.82 30.84
CA ARG A 18 11.83 29.50 31.04
C ARG A 18 12.18 28.51 29.91
N ASN A 19 12.24 28.99 28.67
CA ASN A 19 12.63 28.17 27.51
C ASN A 19 14.13 27.81 27.56
N ILE A 20 14.99 28.76 27.96
CA ILE A 20 16.44 28.54 28.17
C ILE A 20 16.68 27.48 29.26
N SER A 21 15.89 27.47 30.34
CA SER A 21 15.99 26.46 31.41
C SER A 21 15.72 25.05 30.91
N PHE A 22 14.71 24.86 30.05
CA PHE A 22 14.38 23.54 29.50
C PHE A 22 15.43 23.04 28.51
N VAL A 23 15.89 23.90 27.60
CA VAL A 23 16.96 23.57 26.65
C VAL A 23 18.26 23.23 27.38
N THR A 24 18.58 23.96 28.46
CA THR A 24 19.79 23.70 29.26
C THR A 24 19.69 22.38 30.02
N LYS A 25 18.51 22.05 30.58
CA LYS A 25 18.25 20.75 31.22
C LYS A 25 18.31 19.60 30.23
N LEU A 26 17.76 19.78 29.03
CA LEU A 26 17.80 18.77 27.97
C LEU A 26 19.22 18.57 27.44
N LYS A 27 19.99 19.65 27.30
CA LYS A 27 21.42 19.60 26.95
C LYS A 27 22.22 18.85 28.01
N ASN A 28 22.00 19.13 29.30
CA ASN A 28 22.67 18.45 30.41
C ASN A 28 22.26 16.97 30.52
N PHE A 29 21.01 16.64 30.16
CA PHE A 29 20.54 15.26 30.06
C PHE A 29 21.13 14.55 28.84
N ALA A 30 21.33 15.24 27.71
CA ALA A 30 21.95 14.67 26.52
C ALA A 30 23.47 14.48 26.66
N THR A 31 24.15 15.31 27.46
CA THR A 31 25.59 15.20 27.72
C THR A 31 25.96 14.28 28.88
N HIS A 32 24.97 13.74 29.61
CA HIS A 32 25.22 12.77 30.67
C HIS A 32 25.54 11.39 30.08
N SER A 33 26.72 10.82 30.39
CA SER A 33 27.19 9.56 29.77
C SER A 33 26.26 8.36 29.99
N LYS A 34 25.43 8.36 31.04
CA LYS A 34 24.49 7.26 31.34
C LYS A 34 23.19 7.33 30.52
N SER A 35 22.75 8.51 30.08
CA SER A 35 21.50 8.72 29.31
C SER A 35 21.72 8.69 27.79
N LEU A 36 22.96 8.90 27.33
CA LEU A 36 23.36 8.84 25.92
C LEU A 36 22.93 7.53 25.20
N PRO A 37 23.17 6.31 25.75
CA PRO A 37 22.75 5.07 25.07
C PRO A 37 21.23 4.98 24.88
N PHE A 38 20.43 5.47 25.83
CA PHE A 38 18.96 5.49 25.69
C PHE A 38 18.52 6.41 24.56
N ILE A 39 19.12 7.60 24.44
CA ILE A 39 18.81 8.55 23.37
C ILE A 39 19.12 7.95 22.00
N VAL A 40 20.22 7.22 21.87
CA VAL A 40 20.58 6.52 20.63
C VAL A 40 19.56 5.43 20.29
N ILE A 41 19.14 4.62 21.27
CA ILE A 41 18.12 3.58 21.06
C ILE A 41 16.79 4.21 20.63
N PHE A 42 16.33 5.28 21.30
CA PHE A 42 15.11 5.98 20.92
C PHE A 42 15.22 6.63 19.53
N SER A 43 16.39 7.14 19.16
CA SER A 43 16.65 7.66 17.82
C SER A 43 16.54 6.55 16.77
N ILE A 44 17.14 5.38 17.01
CA ILE A 44 17.05 4.22 16.12
C ILE A 44 15.60 3.74 15.98
N LEU A 45 14.86 3.65 17.08
CA LEU A 45 13.43 3.28 17.07
C LEU A 45 12.59 4.30 16.29
N GLY A 46 12.88 5.59 16.44
CA GLY A 46 12.22 6.65 15.68
C GLY A 46 12.46 6.53 14.18
N ILE A 47 13.71 6.31 13.77
CA ILE A 47 14.07 6.11 12.35
C ILE A 47 13.39 4.86 11.80
N LEU A 48 13.44 3.76 12.55
CA LEU A 48 12.83 2.49 12.17
C LEU A 48 11.32 2.63 11.98
N PHE A 49 10.63 3.35 12.87
CA PHE A 49 9.20 3.62 12.74
C PHE A 49 8.87 4.37 11.45
N VAL A 50 9.63 5.42 11.11
CA VAL A 50 9.43 6.18 9.87
C VAL A 50 9.65 5.29 8.65
N VAL A 51 10.71 4.48 8.63
CA VAL A 51 11.00 3.55 7.52
C VAL A 51 9.87 2.53 7.35
N ILE A 52 9.39 1.93 8.44
CA ILE A 52 8.26 0.98 8.40
C ILE A 52 7.01 1.67 7.83
N ARG A 53 6.71 2.90 8.25
CA ARG A 53 5.53 3.64 7.77
C ARG A 53 5.63 3.98 6.29
N MET A 54 6.80 4.40 5.81
CA MET A 54 7.00 4.69 4.39
C MET A 54 6.94 3.42 3.53
N LYS A 55 7.54 2.31 3.99
CA LYS A 55 7.47 1.01 3.31
C LYS A 55 6.04 0.46 3.26
N GLY A 56 5.25 0.64 4.31
CA GLY A 56 3.84 0.24 4.33
C GLY A 56 3.03 0.93 3.24
N ILE A 57 3.21 2.24 3.09
CA ILE A 57 2.53 3.03 2.04
C ILE A 57 2.92 2.54 0.64
N GLU A 58 4.21 2.32 0.39
CA GLU A 58 4.69 1.80 -0.91
C GLU A 58 4.09 0.42 -1.22
N GLN A 59 4.01 -0.46 -0.21
CA GLN A 59 3.45 -1.79 -0.36
C GLN A 59 1.95 -1.73 -0.68
N ASP A 60 1.19 -0.85 -0.02
CA ASP A 60 -0.23 -0.67 -0.29
C ASP A 60 -0.49 -0.20 -1.73
N TYR A 61 0.35 0.70 -2.26
CA TYR A 61 0.25 1.12 -3.66
C TYR A 61 0.47 -0.06 -4.62
N LYS A 62 1.52 -0.86 -4.41
CA LYS A 62 1.79 -2.04 -5.25
C LYS A 62 0.68 -3.09 -5.15
N LEU A 63 0.15 -3.33 -3.94
CA LEU A 63 -0.94 -4.27 -3.74
C LEU A 63 -2.22 -3.81 -4.46
N ASN A 64 -2.53 -2.52 -4.44
CA ASN A 64 -3.68 -1.97 -5.15
C ASN A 64 -3.57 -2.17 -6.68
N GLU A 65 -2.39 -1.99 -7.25
CA GLU A 65 -2.15 -2.26 -8.68
C GLU A 65 -2.38 -3.74 -9.02
N ILE A 66 -1.82 -4.65 -8.22
CA ILE A 66 -2.00 -6.09 -8.39
C ILE A 66 -3.48 -6.46 -8.27
N GLN A 67 -4.20 -5.91 -7.29
CA GLN A 67 -5.63 -6.16 -7.12
C GLN A 67 -6.46 -5.69 -8.32
N LYS A 68 -6.11 -4.54 -8.92
CA LYS A 68 -6.76 -4.07 -10.16
C LYS A 68 -6.52 -5.03 -11.31
N LEU A 69 -5.29 -5.51 -11.49
CA LEU A 69 -4.96 -6.49 -12.53
C LEU A 69 -5.74 -7.81 -12.33
N VAL A 70 -5.75 -8.34 -11.11
CA VAL A 70 -6.51 -9.55 -10.77
C VAL A 70 -8.00 -9.37 -11.08
N ARG A 71 -8.56 -8.20 -10.78
CA ARG A 71 -9.97 -7.88 -11.09
C ARG A 71 -10.23 -7.88 -12.59
N ILE A 72 -9.37 -7.23 -13.39
CA ILE A 72 -9.48 -7.22 -14.85
C ILE A 72 -9.41 -8.64 -15.40
N HIS A 73 -8.42 -9.43 -14.99
CA HIS A 73 -8.29 -10.82 -15.42
C HIS A 73 -9.50 -11.68 -15.02
N LYS A 74 -10.08 -11.44 -13.84
CA LYS A 74 -11.30 -12.14 -13.40
C LYS A 74 -12.49 -11.82 -14.30
N ILE A 75 -12.67 -10.57 -14.71
CA ILE A 75 -13.73 -10.15 -15.64
C ILE A 75 -13.48 -10.78 -17.02
N LYS A 76 -12.26 -10.64 -17.55
CA LYS A 76 -11.87 -11.23 -18.84
C LYS A 76 -12.08 -12.74 -18.87
N ASN A 77 -11.78 -13.45 -17.77
CA ASN A 77 -12.02 -14.89 -17.69
C ASN A 77 -13.53 -15.23 -17.72
N LYS A 78 -14.38 -14.42 -17.07
CA LYS A 78 -15.84 -14.59 -17.17
C LYS A 78 -16.33 -14.40 -18.61
N GLU A 79 -15.83 -13.37 -19.28
CA GLU A 79 -16.16 -13.10 -20.69
C GLU A 79 -15.68 -14.23 -21.61
N LEU A 80 -14.43 -14.68 -21.45
CA LEU A 80 -13.88 -15.80 -22.22
C LEU A 80 -14.68 -17.08 -22.02
N LYS A 81 -15.12 -17.38 -20.79
CA LYS A 81 -16.00 -18.52 -20.51
C LYS A 81 -17.36 -18.39 -21.21
N ALA A 82 -17.94 -17.18 -21.21
CA ALA A 82 -19.20 -16.92 -21.90
C ALA A 82 -19.05 -17.06 -23.43
N ILE A 83 -17.97 -16.53 -24.01
CA ILE A 83 -17.65 -16.68 -25.43
C ILE A 83 -17.43 -18.16 -25.77
N LYS A 84 -16.66 -18.89 -24.96
CA LYS A 84 -16.43 -20.33 -25.14
C LYS A 84 -17.76 -21.09 -25.15
N ALA A 85 -18.65 -20.83 -24.19
CA ALA A 85 -19.96 -21.46 -24.15
C ALA A 85 -20.82 -21.13 -25.39
N LYS A 86 -20.76 -19.87 -25.86
CA LYS A 86 -21.47 -19.43 -27.07
C LYS A 86 -20.95 -20.12 -28.34
N GLU A 87 -19.63 -20.23 -28.50
CA GLU A 87 -19.02 -20.91 -29.65
C GLU A 87 -19.27 -22.42 -29.61
N LEU A 88 -19.33 -23.03 -28.42
CA LEU A 88 -19.71 -24.43 -28.22
C LEU A 88 -21.22 -24.68 -28.26
N SER A 89 -22.04 -23.68 -28.58
CA SER A 89 -23.48 -23.88 -28.73
C SER A 89 -23.78 -24.77 -29.94
N VAL A 90 -24.81 -25.62 -29.84
CA VAL A 90 -25.21 -26.55 -30.91
C VAL A 90 -25.40 -25.83 -32.25
N LYS A 91 -25.98 -24.63 -32.23
CA LYS A 91 -26.18 -23.81 -33.43
C LYS A 91 -24.87 -23.43 -34.12
N LYS A 92 -23.86 -23.02 -33.34
CA LYS A 92 -22.52 -22.67 -33.85
C LYS A 92 -21.76 -23.92 -34.29
N LEU A 93 -21.81 -25.00 -33.52
CA LEU A 93 -21.18 -26.28 -33.87
C LEU A 93 -21.73 -26.84 -35.19
N LYS A 94 -23.05 -26.80 -35.41
CA LYS A 94 -23.67 -27.19 -36.68
C LYS A 94 -23.23 -26.30 -37.84
N ALA A 95 -23.12 -24.99 -37.62
CA ALA A 95 -22.63 -24.06 -38.64
C ALA A 95 -21.14 -24.31 -38.99
N TYR A 96 -20.31 -24.64 -38.00
CA TYR A 96 -18.92 -25.04 -38.24
C TYR A 96 -18.83 -26.38 -38.96
N ALA A 97 -19.65 -27.37 -38.58
CA ALA A 97 -19.70 -28.67 -39.24
C ALA A 97 -20.06 -28.52 -40.73
N GLN A 98 -21.05 -27.70 -41.04
CA GLN A 98 -21.42 -27.39 -42.43
C GLN A 98 -20.33 -26.62 -43.18
N LYS A 99 -19.66 -25.65 -42.53
CA LYS A 99 -18.61 -24.85 -43.16
C LYS A 99 -17.38 -25.67 -43.55
N PHE A 100 -17.04 -26.70 -42.77
CA PHE A 100 -15.86 -27.54 -42.98
C PHE A 100 -16.22 -28.95 -43.47
N ASP A 101 -17.46 -29.17 -43.90
CA ASP A 101 -17.98 -30.44 -44.42
C ASP A 101 -17.72 -31.66 -43.50
N LEU A 102 -17.85 -31.43 -42.19
CA LEU A 102 -17.66 -32.46 -41.17
C LEU A 102 -18.94 -33.30 -41.05
N SER A 103 -18.81 -34.60 -41.33
CA SER A 103 -19.85 -35.60 -41.07
C SER A 103 -19.90 -35.97 -39.58
N GLU A 104 -21.07 -36.40 -39.10
CA GLU A 104 -21.21 -36.90 -37.74
C GLU A 104 -20.24 -38.08 -37.50
N PRO A 105 -19.41 -38.05 -36.45
CA PRO A 105 -18.41 -39.08 -36.22
C PRO A 105 -19.07 -40.39 -35.75
N ASP A 106 -18.74 -41.47 -36.44
CA ASP A 106 -19.10 -42.85 -36.06
C ASP A 106 -18.45 -43.24 -34.72
N GLU A 107 -18.98 -44.24 -34.01
CA GLU A 107 -18.57 -44.65 -32.64
C GLU A 107 -17.05 -44.88 -32.52
N LYS A 108 -16.40 -45.31 -33.61
CA LYS A 108 -14.94 -45.53 -33.70
C LYS A 108 -14.09 -44.25 -33.66
N ARG A 109 -14.69 -43.08 -33.82
CA ARG A 109 -14.02 -41.76 -33.92
C ARG A 109 -14.23 -40.88 -32.68
N ILE A 110 -14.94 -41.37 -31.67
CA ILE A 110 -15.16 -40.66 -30.41
C ILE A 110 -13.93 -40.87 -29.51
N ILE A 111 -13.17 -39.81 -29.26
CA ILE A 111 -12.06 -39.82 -28.31
C ILE A 111 -12.58 -39.28 -26.97
N VAL A 112 -12.73 -40.16 -25.98
CA VAL A 112 -13.04 -39.77 -24.60
C VAL A 112 -11.73 -39.51 -23.87
N ILE A 113 -11.52 -38.26 -23.44
CA ILE A 113 -10.36 -37.87 -22.62
C ILE A 113 -10.83 -37.86 -21.16
N PRO A 114 -10.24 -38.71 -20.28
CA PRO A 114 -10.60 -38.80 -18.86
C PRO A 114 -10.19 -37.56 -18.05
#